data_AF-W5NU49-F1
#
_entry.id   AF-W5NU49-F1
#
_cell.length_a   1.000
_cell.length_b   1.000
_cell.length_c   1.000
_cell.angle_alpha   90.00
_cell.angle_beta   90.00
_cell.angle_gamma   90.00
#
_symmetry.space_group_name_H-M   'P 1'
#
loop_
_entity.id
_entity.type
_entity.pdbx_description
1 polymer ?
#
loop_
_entity_poly.entity_id
_entity_poly.type
_entity_poly.pdbx_seq_one_letter_code
_entity_poly.pdbx_strand_id
1 'polypeptide(L)'
;TCEHVLLDVKQLIVEVNKMDSTKPRHSQKIVKEVSTYIKKIGYNPGTVAFVPISDWNGDNMLEPSPNTPWFKRWEVTHMDVNASGTTLLEALDCILPSACPSDQPLQDVCTIAGIGAAPMGPGLVVTFAPVSVTTEVKSVEMHHEALSVGFHVKNVSARDVCHNIVAGDSKNDPPMEAAGFTAQVIILNHPGQAPVLDCHAVHITCKFAELQEEIDCCCGEKLEDGAKLLKFGDATILMVPGQPMRFEKFSDYPPLGHFAVCDMSLTVAVGVIQAVDKKAAGAGKVTKSAQKAQKAK
;
A
#
# COMPACT_ATOMS: atom_id res chain seq x y z
N THR A 1 -3.04 11.26 9.81
CA THR A 1 -3.83 10.06 10.19
C THR A 1 -4.33 9.24 9.00
N CYS A 2 -4.12 9.62 7.74
CA CYS A 2 -4.53 8.81 6.56
C CYS A 2 -3.43 7.94 5.94
N GLU A 3 -2.17 8.04 6.39
CA GLU A 3 -1.08 7.17 5.91
C GLU A 3 -1.31 5.69 6.27
N HIS A 4 -2.05 5.40 7.36
CA HIS A 4 -2.32 4.03 7.79
C HIS A 4 -3.33 3.29 6.91
N VAL A 5 -4.22 4.00 6.20
CA VAL A 5 -5.17 3.38 5.26
C VAL A 5 -4.47 3.04 3.93
N LEU A 6 -3.41 3.77 3.58
CA LEU A 6 -2.64 3.54 2.35
C LEU A 6 -1.72 2.32 2.43
N LEU A 7 -1.32 1.89 3.62
CA LEU A 7 -0.21 0.93 3.79
C LEU A 7 -0.62 -0.50 4.18
N ASP A 8 -1.92 -0.85 4.22
CA ASP A 8 -2.42 -2.17 4.66
C ASP A 8 -1.73 -2.68 5.94
N VAL A 9 -1.58 -1.79 6.93
CA VAL A 9 -0.84 -2.11 8.15
C VAL A 9 -1.72 -2.97 9.05
N LYS A 10 -1.54 -4.29 8.97
CA LYS A 10 -2.32 -5.27 9.73
C LYS A 10 -2.01 -5.28 11.23
N GLN A 11 -0.83 -4.79 11.62
CA GLN A 11 -0.36 -4.78 13.00
C GLN A 11 -0.14 -3.36 13.48
N LEU A 12 -0.83 -2.96 14.56
CA LEU A 12 -0.78 -1.61 15.11
C LEU A 12 -0.45 -1.67 16.61
N ILE A 13 0.51 -0.86 17.03
CA ILE A 13 0.81 -0.59 18.44
C ILE A 13 0.48 0.86 18.71
N VAL A 14 -0.21 1.12 19.82
CA VAL A 14 -0.60 2.46 20.21
C VAL A 14 0.06 2.84 21.52
N GLU A 15 0.98 3.76 21.38
CA GLU A 15 1.68 4.39 22.47
C GLU A 15 0.93 5.64 22.92
N VAL A 16 0.47 5.66 24.17
CA VAL A 16 -0.15 6.84 24.79
C VAL A 16 0.93 7.58 25.58
N ASN A 17 1.61 8.50 24.90
CA ASN A 17 2.73 9.25 25.46
C ASN A 17 2.27 10.42 26.37
N LYS A 18 3.21 10.97 27.14
CA LYS A 18 3.07 12.12 28.06
C LYS A 18 2.08 11.91 29.19
N MET A 19 2.03 10.70 29.73
CA MET A 19 1.14 10.35 30.84
C MET A 19 1.42 11.13 32.13
N ASP A 20 2.63 11.66 32.29
CA ASP A 20 3.05 12.56 33.37
C ASP A 20 2.32 13.92 33.34
N SER A 21 1.88 14.35 32.16
CA SER A 21 1.31 15.68 31.90
C SER A 21 -0.23 15.69 31.95
N THR A 22 -0.87 14.54 32.14
CA THR A 22 -2.33 14.44 32.18
C THR A 22 -2.90 15.03 33.48
N LYS A 23 -4.17 15.45 33.45
CA LYS A 23 -4.90 15.94 34.63
C LYS A 23 -6.18 15.13 34.82
N PRO A 24 -6.30 14.27 35.86
CA PRO A 24 -5.27 13.86 36.82
C PRO A 24 -4.11 13.10 36.15
N ARG A 25 -2.92 13.09 36.79
CA ARG A 25 -1.72 12.42 36.25
C ARG A 25 -1.97 10.93 36.05
N HIS A 26 -1.41 10.37 34.99
CA HIS A 26 -1.54 8.97 34.60
C HIS A 26 -3.00 8.47 34.52
N SER A 27 -3.88 9.23 33.89
CA SER A 27 -5.32 8.89 33.82
C SER A 27 -5.63 7.80 32.78
N GLN A 28 -6.38 6.77 33.19
CA GLN A 28 -6.87 5.71 32.29
C GLN A 28 -7.86 6.20 31.21
N LYS A 29 -8.44 7.41 31.36
CA LYS A 29 -9.50 7.91 30.45
C LYS A 29 -9.04 7.97 28.99
N ILE A 30 -7.79 8.38 28.75
CA ILE A 30 -7.24 8.56 27.41
C ILE A 30 -7.17 7.22 26.67
N VAL A 31 -6.74 6.15 27.34
CA VAL A 31 -6.66 4.81 26.73
C VAL A 31 -8.04 4.33 26.26
N LYS A 32 -9.10 4.60 27.03
CA LYS A 32 -10.48 4.24 26.65
C LYS A 32 -10.99 5.05 25.45
N GLU A 33 -10.68 6.33 25.42
CA GLU A 33 -11.06 7.22 24.31
C GLU A 33 -10.36 6.83 23.01
N VAL A 34 -9.06 6.56 23.07
CA VAL A 34 -8.27 6.11 21.92
C VAL A 34 -8.73 4.73 21.44
N SER A 35 -9.05 3.80 22.34
CA SER A 35 -9.64 2.50 21.97
C SER A 35 -10.97 2.66 21.21
N THR A 36 -11.81 3.60 21.63
CA THR A 36 -13.07 3.91 20.94
C THR A 36 -12.82 4.51 19.56
N TYR A 37 -11.81 5.36 19.43
CA TYR A 37 -11.44 5.98 18.16
C TYR A 37 -10.89 4.96 17.16
N ILE A 38 -10.02 4.04 17.59
CA ILE A 38 -9.45 2.97 16.77
C ILE A 38 -10.54 2.01 16.29
N LYS A 39 -11.52 1.71 17.14
CA LYS A 39 -12.68 0.92 16.75
C LYS A 39 -13.51 1.60 15.65
N LYS A 40 -13.61 2.93 15.64
CA LYS A 40 -14.27 3.69 14.57
C LYS A 40 -13.49 3.71 13.25
N ILE A 41 -12.16 3.59 13.32
CA ILE A 41 -11.30 3.49 12.13
C ILE A 41 -11.41 2.11 11.48
N GLY A 42 -11.88 1.09 12.22
CA GLY A 42 -12.07 -0.28 11.71
C GLY A 42 -11.09 -1.31 12.28
N TYR A 43 -10.16 -0.90 13.14
CA TYR A 43 -9.25 -1.83 13.83
C TYR A 43 -9.95 -2.49 15.03
N ASN A 44 -9.70 -3.78 15.23
CA ASN A 44 -10.16 -4.49 16.42
C ASN A 44 -9.28 -4.11 17.63
N PRO A 45 -9.81 -3.50 18.69
CA PRO A 45 -9.01 -3.13 19.86
C PRO A 45 -8.36 -4.34 20.58
N GLY A 46 -8.86 -5.56 20.38
CA GLY A 46 -8.23 -6.78 20.91
C GLY A 46 -6.95 -7.20 20.18
N THR A 47 -6.71 -6.69 18.97
CA THR A 47 -5.51 -6.98 18.18
C THR A 47 -4.44 -5.89 18.31
N VAL A 48 -4.67 -4.87 19.13
CA VAL A 48 -3.84 -3.67 19.24
C VAL A 48 -3.29 -3.55 20.66
N ALA A 49 -1.95 -3.43 20.77
CA ALA A 49 -1.32 -3.21 22.07
C ALA A 49 -1.45 -1.73 22.45
N PHE A 50 -2.06 -1.45 23.61
CA PHE A 50 -2.15 -0.11 24.18
C PHE A 50 -1.14 0.03 25.32
N VAL A 51 -0.10 0.85 25.11
CA VAL A 51 0.96 1.04 26.10
C VAL A 51 0.97 2.50 26.56
N PRO A 52 0.59 2.80 27.81
CA PRO A 52 0.71 4.14 28.37
C PRO A 52 2.16 4.40 28.76
N ILE A 53 2.80 5.40 28.18
CA ILE A 53 4.21 5.70 28.47
C ILE A 53 4.44 7.18 28.82
N SER A 54 5.61 7.45 29.36
CA SER A 54 6.18 8.80 29.42
C SER A 54 7.62 8.70 28.95
N ASP A 55 7.88 9.12 27.71
CA ASP A 55 9.22 9.09 27.13
C ASP A 55 10.24 9.85 27.96
N TRP A 56 9.82 10.98 28.51
CA TRP A 56 10.70 11.86 29.28
C TRP A 56 11.17 11.22 30.59
N ASN A 57 10.28 10.47 31.24
CA ASN A 57 10.58 9.81 32.51
C ASN A 57 11.04 8.35 32.33
N GLY A 58 10.89 7.78 31.12
CA GLY A 58 11.17 6.38 30.83
C GLY A 58 10.10 5.40 31.34
N ASP A 59 8.91 5.89 31.68
CA ASP A 59 7.83 5.05 32.24
C ASP A 59 7.32 4.04 31.20
N ASN A 60 7.32 2.74 31.53
CA ASN A 60 6.80 1.63 30.70
C ASN A 60 7.51 1.44 29.34
N MET A 61 8.70 2.03 29.14
CA MET A 61 9.48 1.84 27.90
C MET A 61 10.22 0.49 27.91
N LEU A 62 11.11 0.31 28.88
CA LEU A 62 11.93 -0.90 29.06
C LEU A 62 11.51 -1.69 30.29
N GLU A 63 11.02 -1.00 31.33
CA GLU A 63 10.61 -1.57 32.61
C GLU A 63 9.24 -1.01 33.03
N PRO A 64 8.44 -1.78 33.78
CA PRO A 64 7.14 -1.31 34.26
C PRO A 64 7.30 -0.17 35.26
N SER A 65 6.47 0.86 35.10
CA SER A 65 6.50 2.07 35.94
C SER A 65 5.65 1.92 37.20
N PRO A 66 6.15 2.34 38.37
CA PRO A 66 5.35 2.46 39.58
C PRO A 66 4.29 3.58 39.50
N ASN A 67 4.42 4.52 38.56
CA ASN A 67 3.51 5.68 38.41
C ASN A 67 2.16 5.31 37.78
N THR A 68 2.07 4.13 37.15
CA THR A 68 0.85 3.60 36.50
C THR A 68 0.40 2.29 37.15
N PRO A 69 0.03 2.26 38.44
CA PRO A 69 -0.30 1.00 39.14
C PRO A 69 -1.58 0.32 38.63
N TRP A 70 -2.42 1.06 37.89
CA TRP A 70 -3.62 0.54 37.25
C TRP A 70 -3.32 -0.21 35.94
N PHE A 71 -2.17 0.06 35.32
CA PHE A 71 -1.75 -0.62 34.10
C PHE A 71 -0.98 -1.87 34.46
N LYS A 72 -1.59 -3.03 34.25
CA LYS A 72 -0.98 -4.32 34.61
C LYS A 72 -0.24 -4.95 33.44
N ARG A 73 -0.89 -5.01 32.29
CA ARG A 73 -0.36 -5.54 31.04
C ARG A 73 -1.24 -5.10 29.88
N TRP A 74 -0.66 -5.03 28.70
CA TRP A 74 -1.38 -5.05 27.44
C TRP A 74 -1.56 -6.52 27.00
N GLU A 75 -2.62 -6.78 26.25
CA GLU A 75 -2.93 -8.11 25.70
C GLU A 75 -3.33 -7.93 24.24
N VAL A 76 -2.72 -8.73 23.36
CA VAL A 76 -3.02 -8.76 21.93
C VAL A 76 -3.34 -10.19 21.52
N THR A 77 -4.46 -10.36 20.81
CA THR A 77 -4.85 -11.63 20.20
C THR A 77 -4.66 -11.52 18.69
N HIS A 78 -3.72 -12.26 18.09
CA HIS A 78 -3.52 -12.25 16.64
C HIS A 78 -3.53 -13.67 16.07
N MET A 79 -4.55 -14.00 15.25
CA MET A 79 -4.66 -15.23 14.44
C MET A 79 -4.17 -16.54 15.11
N ASP A 80 -4.47 -16.74 16.40
CA ASP A 80 -4.13 -17.90 17.27
C ASP A 80 -2.93 -17.75 18.22
N VAL A 81 -2.21 -16.63 18.21
CA VAL A 81 -1.16 -16.32 19.20
C VAL A 81 -1.62 -15.17 20.09
N ASN A 82 -1.75 -15.45 21.39
CA ASN A 82 -1.99 -14.42 22.41
C ASN A 82 -0.65 -13.95 22.96
N ALA A 83 -0.36 -12.67 22.78
CA ALA A 83 0.79 -12.00 23.36
C ALA A 83 0.33 -11.08 24.49
N SER A 84 1.13 -10.99 25.55
CA SER A 84 0.90 -10.04 26.62
C SER A 84 2.22 -9.55 27.16
N GLY A 85 2.27 -8.26 27.48
CA GLY A 85 3.45 -7.64 28.06
C GLY A 85 3.07 -6.41 28.86
N THR A 86 4.07 -5.76 29.44
CA THR A 86 3.95 -4.59 30.31
C THR A 86 4.71 -3.40 29.76
N THR A 87 5.63 -3.62 28.82
CA THR A 87 6.50 -2.57 28.28
C THR A 87 6.30 -2.38 26.79
N LEU A 88 6.78 -1.24 26.28
CA LEU A 88 6.79 -0.95 24.84
C LEU A 88 7.74 -1.88 24.09
N LEU A 89 8.90 -2.21 24.66
CA LEU A 89 9.85 -3.13 24.06
C LEU A 89 9.24 -4.51 23.84
N GLU A 90 8.54 -5.04 24.85
CA GLU A 90 7.84 -6.32 24.72
C GLU A 90 6.76 -6.26 23.63
N ALA A 91 6.11 -5.11 23.44
CA ALA A 91 5.10 -4.94 22.40
C ALA A 91 5.72 -4.96 21.01
N LEU A 92 6.89 -4.33 20.83
CA LEU A 92 7.66 -4.35 19.59
C LEU A 92 8.18 -5.76 19.26
N ASP A 93 8.67 -6.49 20.27
CA ASP A 93 9.16 -7.86 20.10
C ASP A 93 8.04 -8.84 19.72
N CYS A 94 6.79 -8.51 20.04
CA CYS A 94 5.62 -9.31 19.67
C CYS A 94 5.09 -9.02 18.26
N ILE A 95 5.67 -8.05 17.53
CA ILE A 95 5.32 -7.84 16.12
C ILE A 95 5.73 -9.07 15.35
N LEU A 96 4.75 -9.73 14.73
CA LEU A 96 5.02 -10.87 13.88
C LEU A 96 5.73 -10.37 12.61
N PRO A 97 6.80 -11.05 12.16
CA PRO A 97 7.38 -10.74 10.87
C PRO A 97 6.28 -10.87 9.81
N SER A 98 6.13 -9.87 8.95
CA SER A 98 5.25 -10.01 7.80
C SER A 98 5.71 -11.22 7.00
N ALA A 99 4.77 -12.03 6.52
CA ALA A 99 5.09 -13.07 5.58
C ALA A 99 5.74 -12.39 4.37
N CYS A 100 7.07 -12.52 4.24
CA CYS A 100 7.75 -12.17 3.01
C CYS A 100 7.11 -13.06 1.95
N PRO A 101 6.51 -12.52 0.87
CA PRO A 101 5.95 -13.33 -0.19
C PRO A 101 7.10 -14.03 -0.91
N SER A 102 7.57 -15.14 -0.33
CA SER A 102 8.63 -15.99 -0.87
C SER A 102 8.10 -16.86 -2.03
N ASP A 103 6.78 -16.96 -2.19
CA ASP A 103 6.11 -17.82 -3.19
C ASP A 103 5.36 -17.04 -4.28
N GLN A 104 5.37 -15.72 -4.22
CA GLN A 104 5.06 -14.89 -5.38
C GLN A 104 6.39 -14.34 -5.89
N PRO A 105 6.72 -14.50 -7.19
CA PRO A 105 7.88 -13.79 -7.72
C PRO A 105 7.69 -12.33 -7.39
N LEU A 106 8.61 -11.74 -6.61
CA LEU A 106 8.70 -10.32 -6.33
C LEU A 106 8.80 -9.57 -7.67
N GLN A 107 7.66 -9.33 -8.30
CA GLN A 107 7.49 -8.48 -9.46
C GLN A 107 7.29 -7.05 -8.94
N ASP A 108 8.23 -6.58 -8.12
CA ASP A 108 8.23 -5.19 -7.74
C ASP A 108 8.72 -4.33 -8.90
N VAL A 109 7.98 -3.24 -9.03
CA VAL A 109 7.84 -2.39 -10.19
C VAL A 109 9.03 -1.47 -10.31
N CYS A 110 9.74 -1.58 -11.44
CA CYS A 110 10.88 -0.72 -11.74
C CYS A 110 10.41 0.71 -12.11
N THR A 111 10.14 1.55 -11.12
CA THR A 111 9.88 2.98 -11.38
C THR A 111 11.23 3.65 -11.60
N ILE A 112 11.61 3.87 -12.86
CA ILE A 112 12.90 4.49 -13.17
C ILE A 112 12.80 6.00 -12.99
N ALA A 113 13.12 6.45 -11.78
CA ALA A 113 14.35 7.21 -11.55
C ALA A 113 14.87 7.01 -10.13
N GLY A 114 16.16 6.65 -10.02
CA GLY A 114 16.86 6.55 -8.74
C GLY A 114 16.71 5.19 -8.06
N ILE A 115 17.31 4.16 -8.66
CA ILE A 115 17.91 2.98 -7.99
C ILE A 115 17.06 2.36 -6.86
N GLY A 116 16.31 1.32 -7.24
CA GLY A 116 15.61 0.39 -6.36
C GLY A 116 14.87 -0.66 -7.19
N ALA A 117 15.43 -1.87 -7.35
CA ALA A 117 14.73 -3.00 -7.98
C ALA A 117 14.84 -4.28 -7.14
N ALA A 118 13.90 -5.20 -7.38
CA ALA A 118 13.92 -6.58 -6.93
C ALA A 118 14.73 -7.47 -7.91
N PRO A 119 15.22 -8.65 -7.49
CA PRO A 119 16.12 -9.46 -8.30
C PRO A 119 15.38 -10.20 -9.43
N MET A 120 15.30 -9.60 -10.61
CA MET A 120 15.01 -10.35 -11.83
C MET A 120 16.26 -11.09 -12.28
N GLY A 121 16.21 -12.42 -12.40
CA GLY A 121 17.38 -13.22 -12.77
C GLY A 121 17.91 -12.92 -14.18
N PRO A 122 19.24 -13.00 -14.40
CA PRO A 122 19.81 -12.87 -15.74
C PRO A 122 19.27 -13.94 -16.70
N GLY A 123 18.98 -13.54 -17.95
CA GLY A 123 18.41 -14.42 -18.98
C GLY A 123 16.87 -14.50 -19.00
N LEU A 124 16.19 -13.78 -18.10
CA LEU A 124 14.74 -13.66 -18.12
C LEU A 124 14.28 -12.69 -19.22
N VAL A 125 13.16 -13.01 -19.87
CA VAL A 125 12.49 -12.12 -20.82
C VAL A 125 11.46 -11.30 -20.05
N VAL A 126 11.62 -9.98 -20.07
CA VAL A 126 10.80 -9.03 -19.32
C VAL A 126 10.00 -8.17 -20.27
N THR A 127 8.75 -7.87 -19.89
CA THR A 127 7.88 -6.93 -20.58
C THR A 127 7.73 -5.67 -19.73
N PHE A 128 7.81 -4.51 -20.37
CA PHE A 128 7.59 -3.19 -19.78
C PHE A 128 6.20 -2.67 -20.16
N ALA A 129 5.39 -2.32 -19.18
CA ALA A 129 4.12 -1.62 -19.36
C ALA A 129 4.22 -0.17 -18.85
N PRO A 130 3.48 0.80 -19.41
CA PRO A 130 2.43 0.65 -20.44
C PRO A 130 2.96 0.58 -21.88
N VAL A 131 4.25 0.83 -22.11
CA VAL A 131 4.87 0.90 -23.45
C VAL A 131 4.88 -0.43 -24.22
N SER A 132 4.55 -1.54 -23.56
CA SER A 132 4.50 -2.89 -24.11
C SER A 132 5.80 -3.27 -24.84
N VAL A 133 6.95 -3.00 -24.22
CA VAL A 133 8.27 -3.34 -24.80
C VAL A 133 8.80 -4.60 -24.14
N THR A 134 9.19 -5.59 -24.94
CA THR A 134 9.72 -6.87 -24.41
C THR A 134 11.21 -7.04 -24.71
N THR A 135 12.01 -7.29 -23.68
CA THR A 135 13.47 -7.45 -23.79
C THR A 135 14.02 -8.50 -22.84
N GLU A 136 15.29 -8.84 -23.00
CA GLU A 136 16.00 -9.82 -22.19
C GLU A 136 16.92 -9.11 -21.20
N VAL A 137 16.87 -9.54 -19.94
CA VAL A 137 17.78 -9.07 -18.88
C VAL A 137 19.14 -9.73 -19.06
N LYS A 138 20.20 -8.92 -19.13
CA LYS A 138 21.56 -9.43 -19.36
C LYS A 138 22.36 -9.66 -18.10
N SER A 139 22.35 -8.66 -17.23
CA SER A 139 23.07 -8.66 -15.98
C SER A 139 22.24 -7.92 -14.95
N VAL A 140 22.53 -8.25 -13.71
CA VAL A 140 21.86 -7.74 -12.52
C VAL A 140 22.99 -7.25 -11.63
N GLU A 141 22.98 -5.98 -11.29
CA GLU A 141 23.96 -5.34 -10.44
C GLU A 141 23.30 -5.02 -9.10
N MET A 142 23.93 -5.41 -8.00
CA MET A 142 23.51 -5.01 -6.66
C MET A 142 24.53 -3.99 -6.18
N HIS A 143 24.09 -2.76 -5.89
CA HIS A 143 24.97 -1.79 -5.24
C HIS A 143 25.02 -2.11 -3.75
N HIS A 144 26.23 -2.29 -3.20
CA HIS A 144 26.44 -2.83 -1.85
C HIS A 144 26.01 -1.92 -0.67
N GLU A 145 25.45 -0.73 -0.91
CA GLU A 145 25.08 0.23 0.15
C GLU A 145 23.56 0.46 0.31
N ALA A 146 22.74 0.01 -0.64
CA ALA A 146 21.29 0.06 -0.53
C ALA A 146 20.71 -1.19 -1.18
N LEU A 147 19.59 -1.72 -0.69
CA LEU A 147 18.86 -2.88 -1.23
C LEU A 147 18.21 -2.55 -2.59
N SER A 148 19.00 -2.05 -3.53
CA SER A 148 18.57 -1.55 -4.80
C SER A 148 19.30 -2.32 -5.90
N VAL A 149 18.56 -3.27 -6.47
CA VAL A 149 19.04 -4.01 -7.63
C VAL A 149 18.89 -3.11 -8.87
N GLY A 150 19.89 -3.10 -9.74
CA GLY A 150 19.81 -2.56 -11.09
C GLY A 150 19.88 -3.71 -12.09
N PHE A 151 19.23 -3.60 -13.24
CA PHE A 151 19.32 -4.63 -14.27
C PHE A 151 19.58 -4.01 -15.64
N HIS A 152 20.43 -4.65 -16.43
CA HIS A 152 20.85 -4.15 -17.72
C HIS A 152 20.06 -4.82 -18.84
N VAL A 153 19.37 -4.03 -19.66
CA VAL A 153 18.63 -4.47 -20.84
C VAL A 153 19.30 -3.98 -22.14
N LYS A 154 19.20 -4.77 -23.23
CA LYS A 154 19.70 -4.33 -24.56
C LYS A 154 18.56 -3.91 -25.48
N ASN A 155 18.89 -3.01 -26.41
CA ASN A 155 18.00 -2.57 -27.50
C ASN A 155 16.74 -1.82 -27.05
N VAL A 156 16.78 -1.20 -25.88
CA VAL A 156 15.74 -0.29 -25.39
C VAL A 156 16.39 1.08 -25.17
N SER A 157 15.77 2.15 -25.66
CA SER A 157 16.31 3.50 -25.46
C SER A 157 15.88 4.06 -24.10
N ALA A 158 16.68 4.94 -23.50
CA ALA A 158 16.30 5.64 -22.27
C ALA A 158 15.03 6.52 -22.42
N ARG A 159 14.60 6.79 -23.65
CA ARG A 159 13.32 7.48 -23.92
C ARG A 159 12.12 6.54 -23.87
N ASP A 160 12.32 5.30 -24.29
CA ASP A 160 11.30 4.24 -24.21
C ASP A 160 11.12 3.73 -22.77
N VAL A 161 12.16 3.91 -21.94
CA VAL A 161 12.15 3.58 -20.51
C VAL A 161 12.12 4.88 -19.69
N CYS A 162 11.00 5.59 -19.75
CA CYS A 162 10.76 6.78 -18.94
C CYS A 162 10.25 6.41 -17.54
N HIS A 163 10.05 7.44 -16.69
CA HIS A 163 9.43 7.26 -15.37
C HIS A 163 8.07 6.56 -15.51
N ASN A 164 7.67 5.83 -14.47
CA ASN A 164 6.32 5.24 -14.34
C ASN A 164 6.08 4.00 -15.23
N ILE A 165 7.15 3.25 -15.52
CA ILE A 165 7.05 1.96 -16.22
C ILE A 165 7.10 0.83 -15.20
N VAL A 166 6.42 -0.26 -15.52
CA VAL A 166 6.44 -1.48 -14.72
C VAL A 166 7.05 -2.59 -15.54
N ALA A 167 8.10 -3.21 -14.99
CA ALA A 167 8.71 -4.41 -15.54
C ALA A 167 8.09 -5.65 -14.89
N GLY A 168 7.79 -6.66 -15.69
CA GLY A 168 7.35 -7.97 -15.21
C GLY A 168 7.82 -9.07 -16.15
N ASP A 169 7.73 -10.33 -15.72
CA ASP A 169 8.11 -11.48 -16.55
C ASP A 169 7.13 -11.62 -17.73
N SER A 170 7.66 -11.74 -18.94
CA SER A 170 6.82 -11.96 -20.12
C SER A 170 6.05 -13.28 -20.09
N LYS A 171 6.49 -14.26 -19.31
CA LYS A 171 5.88 -15.60 -19.24
C LYS A 171 4.90 -15.78 -18.09
N ASN A 172 5.04 -14.98 -17.04
CA ASN A 172 4.24 -15.11 -15.83
C ASN A 172 3.51 -13.79 -15.55
N ASP A 173 2.26 -13.70 -16.03
CA ASP A 173 1.40 -12.51 -15.95
C ASP A 173 2.09 -11.23 -16.44
N PRO A 174 2.32 -11.10 -17.77
CA PRO A 174 3.02 -9.94 -18.31
C PRO A 174 2.27 -8.66 -18.02
N PRO A 175 2.98 -7.57 -17.69
CA PRO A 175 2.32 -6.36 -17.32
C PRO A 175 1.57 -5.71 -18.48
N MET A 176 0.35 -5.22 -18.24
CA MET A 176 -0.52 -4.57 -19.23
C MET A 176 -1.00 -3.18 -18.79
N GLU A 177 -1.31 -2.33 -19.76
CA GLU A 177 -1.93 -1.01 -19.56
C GLU A 177 -3.38 -1.19 -19.07
N ALA A 178 -3.80 -0.40 -18.08
CA ALA A 178 -5.17 -0.36 -17.62
C ALA A 178 -5.98 0.63 -18.47
N ALA A 179 -7.08 0.17 -19.07
CA ALA A 179 -8.06 1.04 -19.75
C ALA A 179 -8.98 1.75 -18.75
N GLY A 180 -9.27 1.08 -17.63
CA GLY A 180 -10.04 1.57 -16.51
C GLY A 180 -9.88 0.62 -15.33
N PHE A 181 -10.29 1.04 -14.14
CA PHE A 181 -10.27 0.19 -12.97
C PHE A 181 -11.42 0.56 -12.02
N THR A 182 -11.97 -0.46 -11.37
CA THR A 182 -12.96 -0.31 -10.31
C THR A 182 -12.24 -0.35 -8.97
N ALA A 183 -12.42 0.70 -8.19
CA ALA A 183 -11.82 0.83 -6.88
C ALA A 183 -12.86 1.16 -5.82
N GLN A 184 -12.67 0.61 -4.64
CA GLN A 184 -13.35 1.04 -3.43
C GLN A 184 -12.59 2.23 -2.87
N VAL A 185 -13.27 3.37 -2.73
CA VAL A 185 -12.68 4.64 -2.35
C VAL A 185 -13.39 5.17 -1.11
N ILE A 186 -12.60 5.52 -0.11
CA ILE A 186 -13.05 6.19 1.12
C ILE A 186 -12.89 7.69 0.91
N ILE A 187 -14.00 8.40 0.79
CA ILE A 187 -14.02 9.85 0.51
C ILE A 187 -14.03 10.61 1.83
N LEU A 188 -12.98 11.42 2.03
CA LEU A 188 -12.79 12.19 3.25
C LEU A 188 -13.43 13.58 3.15
N ASN A 189 -13.11 14.34 2.12
CA ASN A 189 -13.69 15.65 1.88
C ASN A 189 -13.26 16.13 0.49
N HIS A 190 -14.18 16.32 -0.44
CA HIS A 190 -13.80 16.70 -1.80
C HIS A 190 -14.74 17.77 -2.40
N PRO A 191 -14.20 18.88 -2.93
CA PRO A 191 -14.99 19.95 -3.55
C PRO A 191 -15.40 19.68 -5.01
N GLY A 192 -15.13 18.50 -5.58
CA GLY A 192 -15.73 18.05 -6.84
C GLY A 192 -14.92 18.27 -8.13
N GLN A 193 -13.61 18.52 -8.06
CA GLN A 193 -12.76 18.69 -9.25
C GLN A 193 -12.01 17.40 -9.64
N ALA A 194 -11.47 17.31 -10.86
CA ALA A 194 -10.74 16.12 -11.32
C ALA A 194 -9.47 15.91 -10.47
N PRO A 195 -9.41 14.89 -9.61
CA PRO A 195 -8.33 14.81 -8.65
C PRO A 195 -7.08 14.17 -9.26
N VAL A 196 -5.95 14.41 -8.59
CA VAL A 196 -4.69 13.72 -8.88
C VAL A 196 -4.65 12.45 -8.05
N LEU A 197 -4.25 11.36 -8.67
CA LEU A 197 -4.12 10.05 -8.06
C LEU A 197 -2.65 9.73 -7.89
N ASP A 198 -2.28 9.43 -6.65
CA ASP A 198 -0.94 9.05 -6.24
C ASP A 198 -0.95 7.55 -5.98
N CYS A 199 -0.37 6.80 -6.91
CA CYS A 199 -0.20 5.35 -6.77
C CYS A 199 1.29 5.05 -6.82
N HIS A 200 1.81 4.40 -5.78
CA HIS A 200 3.23 4.14 -5.59
C HIS A 200 4.06 5.45 -5.63
N ALA A 201 4.79 5.70 -6.71
CA ALA A 201 5.65 6.87 -6.90
C ALA A 201 5.17 7.76 -8.06
N VAL A 202 3.92 7.53 -8.50
CA VAL A 202 3.39 8.07 -9.74
C VAL A 202 2.17 8.93 -9.45
N HIS A 203 2.21 10.15 -9.97
CA HIS A 203 1.14 11.14 -9.86
C HIS A 203 0.42 11.26 -11.21
N ILE A 204 -0.83 10.82 -11.30
CA ILE A 204 -1.63 10.85 -12.54
C ILE A 204 -3.02 11.42 -12.29
N THR A 205 -3.46 12.30 -13.19
CA THR A 205 -4.86 12.75 -13.21
C THR A 205 -5.79 11.63 -13.66
N CYS A 206 -6.78 11.32 -12.84
CA CYS A 206 -7.81 10.33 -13.17
C CYS A 206 -9.19 11.00 -13.26
N LYS A 207 -10.06 10.44 -14.12
CA LYS A 207 -11.46 10.86 -14.20
C LYS A 207 -12.32 9.80 -13.54
N PHE A 208 -13.26 10.24 -12.70
CA PHE A 208 -14.34 9.40 -12.23
C PHE A 208 -15.33 9.20 -13.37
N ALA A 209 -15.46 7.96 -13.85
CA ALA A 209 -16.37 7.63 -14.94
C ALA A 209 -17.78 7.44 -14.41
N GLU A 210 -17.97 6.51 -13.48
CA GLU A 210 -19.28 6.15 -12.93
C GLU A 210 -19.13 5.74 -11.46
N LEU A 211 -20.05 6.19 -10.60
CA LEU A 211 -20.16 5.73 -9.22
C LEU A 211 -21.13 4.55 -9.20
N GLN A 212 -20.62 3.36 -8.85
CA GLN A 212 -21.39 2.13 -8.89
C GLN A 212 -22.23 1.97 -7.63
N GLU A 213 -21.58 2.00 -6.46
CA GLU A 213 -22.22 1.61 -5.20
C GLU A 213 -21.71 2.52 -4.07
N GLU A 214 -22.60 2.93 -3.17
CA GLU A 214 -22.25 3.53 -1.88
C GLU A 214 -22.21 2.42 -0.83
N ILE A 215 -21.14 2.38 -0.04
CA ILE A 215 -20.86 1.35 0.97
C ILE A 215 -20.81 2.02 2.34
N ASP A 216 -21.38 1.38 3.36
CA ASP A 216 -21.20 1.82 4.74
C ASP A 216 -19.76 1.55 5.21
N CYS A 217 -19.06 2.58 5.66
CA CYS A 217 -17.65 2.51 6.06
C CYS A 217 -17.37 1.63 7.28
N CYS A 218 -18.39 1.29 8.08
CA CYS A 218 -18.26 0.48 9.28
C CYS A 218 -18.64 -0.98 9.06
N CYS A 219 -19.68 -1.27 8.27
CA CYS A 219 -20.14 -2.65 8.04
C CYS A 219 -19.78 -3.22 6.66
N GLY A 220 -19.37 -2.39 5.70
CA GLY A 220 -19.06 -2.82 4.33
C GLY A 220 -20.29 -3.25 3.53
N GLU A 221 -21.50 -2.98 4.04
CA GLU A 221 -22.75 -3.30 3.35
C GLU A 221 -23.11 -2.23 2.33
N LYS A 222 -23.74 -2.65 1.22
CA LYS A 222 -24.19 -1.76 0.15
C LYS A 222 -25.40 -0.96 0.63
N LEU A 223 -25.31 0.36 0.54
CA LEU A 223 -26.37 1.29 0.93
C LEU A 223 -27.24 1.68 -0.27
N GLU A 224 -26.64 2.17 -1.36
CA GLU A 224 -27.35 2.64 -2.55
C GLU A 224 -26.58 2.34 -3.85
N ASP A 225 -27.31 1.95 -4.90
CA ASP A 225 -26.77 1.80 -6.27
C ASP A 225 -26.90 3.12 -7.04
N GLY A 226 -25.80 3.61 -7.61
CA GLY A 226 -25.80 4.71 -8.58
C GLY A 226 -26.09 6.12 -8.03
N ALA A 227 -25.45 6.52 -6.93
CA ALA A 227 -25.61 7.87 -6.39
C ALA A 227 -25.02 8.96 -7.30
N LYS A 228 -25.73 10.10 -7.45
CA LYS A 228 -25.34 11.22 -8.32
C LYS A 228 -24.35 12.21 -7.68
N LEU A 229 -24.16 12.14 -6.37
CA LEU A 229 -23.34 13.07 -5.61
C LEU A 229 -22.49 12.28 -4.62
N LEU A 230 -21.17 12.46 -4.69
CA LEU A 230 -20.22 11.88 -3.76
C LEU A 230 -20.41 12.52 -2.38
N LYS A 231 -20.90 11.75 -1.41
CA LYS A 231 -20.93 12.13 0.00
C LYS A 231 -19.69 11.58 0.70
N PHE A 232 -19.47 12.06 1.93
CA PHE A 232 -18.53 11.43 2.86
C PHE A 232 -18.91 9.97 3.08
N GLY A 233 -17.98 9.05 2.87
CA GLY A 233 -18.24 7.61 3.01
C GLY A 233 -17.45 6.77 2.02
N ASP A 234 -17.69 5.46 2.08
CA ASP A 234 -17.08 4.51 1.17
C ASP A 234 -17.94 4.40 -0.10
N ALA A 235 -17.29 4.37 -1.25
CA ALA A 235 -17.98 4.17 -2.51
C ALA A 235 -17.13 3.35 -3.48
N THR A 236 -17.78 2.52 -4.28
CA THR A 236 -17.16 1.83 -5.40
C THR A 236 -17.27 2.72 -6.64
N ILE A 237 -16.13 3.11 -7.19
CA ILE A 237 -16.05 4.04 -8.32
C ILE A 237 -15.25 3.41 -9.46
N LEU A 238 -15.79 3.53 -10.67
CA LEU A 238 -15.07 3.25 -11.90
C LEU A 238 -14.23 4.46 -12.27
N MET A 239 -12.91 4.27 -12.37
CA MET A 239 -11.94 5.31 -12.67
C MET A 239 -11.26 5.04 -14.00
N VAL A 240 -11.07 6.12 -14.79
CA VAL A 240 -10.36 6.08 -16.06
C VAL A 240 -9.13 6.97 -15.96
N PRO A 241 -7.91 6.42 -16.11
CA PRO A 241 -6.70 7.21 -16.03
C PRO A 241 -6.57 8.14 -17.25
N GLY A 242 -6.14 9.38 -17.02
CA GLY A 242 -5.92 10.35 -18.11
C GLY A 242 -4.65 10.08 -18.91
N GLN A 243 -3.73 9.27 -18.37
CA GLN A 243 -2.49 8.85 -19.00
C GLN A 243 -2.35 7.33 -18.93
N PRO A 244 -1.65 6.69 -19.89
CA PRO A 244 -1.39 5.25 -19.84
C PRO A 244 -0.66 4.87 -18.56
N MET A 245 -1.25 4.01 -17.74
CA MET A 245 -0.62 3.47 -16.54
C MET A 245 -1.03 2.02 -16.34
N ARG A 246 -0.19 1.27 -15.62
CA ARG A 246 -0.54 -0.06 -15.11
C ARG A 246 -1.09 0.06 -13.71
N PHE A 247 -2.26 -0.52 -13.50
CA PHE A 247 -2.82 -0.82 -12.20
C PHE A 247 -2.97 -2.32 -12.04
N GLU A 248 -2.92 -2.81 -10.81
CA GLU A 248 -3.21 -4.21 -10.51
C GLU A 248 -4.21 -4.30 -9.36
N LYS A 249 -4.87 -5.46 -9.25
CA LYS A 249 -5.78 -5.70 -8.14
C LYS A 249 -4.98 -5.79 -6.84
N PHE A 250 -5.54 -5.22 -5.77
CA PHE A 250 -4.90 -5.24 -4.46
C PHE A 250 -4.64 -6.65 -3.92
N SER A 251 -5.58 -7.58 -4.14
CA SER A 251 -5.41 -8.98 -3.70
C SER A 251 -4.26 -9.71 -4.40
N ASP A 252 -3.95 -9.32 -5.64
CA ASP A 252 -2.91 -9.96 -6.45
C ASP A 252 -1.55 -9.28 -6.21
N TYR A 253 -1.54 -7.95 -6.22
CA TYR A 253 -0.34 -7.12 -6.04
C TYR A 253 -0.64 -5.92 -5.12
N PRO A 254 -0.53 -6.10 -3.78
CA PRO A 254 -0.83 -5.05 -2.81
C PRO A 254 -0.10 -3.71 -3.05
N PRO A 255 1.20 -3.68 -3.44
CA PRO A 255 1.92 -2.43 -3.69
C PRO A 255 1.37 -1.58 -4.85
N LEU A 256 0.65 -2.19 -5.79
CA LEU A 256 0.09 -1.54 -6.98
C LEU A 256 -1.43 -1.37 -6.92
N GLY A 257 -2.05 -1.87 -5.85
CA GLY A 257 -3.50 -1.87 -5.67
C GLY A 257 -4.03 -0.80 -4.71
N HIS A 258 -3.17 0.02 -4.11
CA HIS A 258 -3.58 1.13 -3.24
C HIS A 258 -3.21 2.48 -3.88
N PHE A 259 -4.04 3.49 -3.66
CA PHE A 259 -3.78 4.84 -4.14
C PHE A 259 -4.36 5.90 -3.22
N ALA A 260 -3.71 7.05 -3.18
CA ALA A 260 -4.25 8.26 -2.57
C ALA A 260 -4.84 9.15 -3.66
N VAL A 261 -5.91 9.83 -3.35
CA VAL A 261 -6.51 10.85 -4.20
C VAL A 261 -6.26 12.19 -3.54
N CYS A 262 -5.61 13.09 -4.25
CA CYS A 262 -5.16 14.38 -3.77
C CYS A 262 -5.77 15.52 -4.60
N ASP A 263 -6.26 16.56 -3.92
CA ASP A 263 -6.68 17.83 -4.52
C ASP A 263 -5.89 18.97 -3.86
N MET A 264 -5.22 19.81 -4.67
CA MET A 264 -4.36 20.90 -4.20
C MET A 264 -3.38 20.50 -3.06
N SER A 265 -2.83 19.29 -3.12
CA SER A 265 -1.92 18.70 -2.11
C SER A 265 -2.57 18.27 -0.78
N LEU A 266 -3.90 18.22 -0.71
CA LEU A 266 -4.64 17.61 0.39
C LEU A 266 -5.20 16.26 -0.06
N THR A 267 -5.02 15.23 0.77
CA THR A 267 -5.64 13.91 0.52
C THR A 267 -7.14 14.02 0.73
N VAL A 268 -7.90 13.85 -0.35
CA VAL A 268 -9.36 13.95 -0.37
C VAL A 268 -10.05 12.60 -0.34
N ALA A 269 -9.35 11.55 -0.78
CA ALA A 269 -9.81 10.18 -0.67
C ALA A 269 -8.64 9.19 -0.69
N VAL A 270 -8.88 7.97 -0.23
CA VAL A 270 -7.95 6.84 -0.35
C VAL A 270 -8.72 5.67 -0.94
N GLY A 271 -8.10 4.91 -1.83
CA GLY A 271 -8.77 3.81 -2.49
C GLY A 271 -7.94 2.55 -2.67
N VAL A 272 -8.67 1.45 -2.82
CA VAL A 272 -8.15 0.10 -3.05
C VAL A 272 -8.76 -0.44 -4.33
N ILE A 273 -7.92 -0.95 -5.23
CA ILE A 273 -8.32 -1.45 -6.54
C ILE A 273 -8.85 -2.88 -6.40
N GLN A 274 -10.14 -3.06 -6.74
CA GLN A 274 -10.80 -4.37 -6.72
C GLN A 274 -10.72 -5.07 -8.07
N ALA A 275 -10.86 -4.31 -9.16
CA ALA A 275 -10.81 -4.85 -10.51
C ALA A 275 -10.12 -3.89 -11.48
N VAL A 276 -9.42 -4.43 -12.46
CA VAL A 276 -8.73 -3.66 -13.50
C VAL A 276 -9.13 -4.20 -14.86
N ASP A 277 -9.62 -3.31 -15.71
CA ASP A 277 -9.86 -3.60 -17.12
C ASP A 277 -8.54 -3.41 -17.88
N LYS A 278 -7.81 -4.52 -18.06
CA LYS A 278 -6.56 -4.53 -18.81
C LYS A 278 -6.89 -4.29 -20.30
N LYS A 279 -6.25 -3.29 -20.89
CA LYS A 279 -6.37 -2.98 -22.31
C LYS A 279 -5.82 -4.15 -23.11
N ALA A 280 -6.54 -4.56 -24.17
CA ALA A 280 -6.12 -5.67 -25.02
C ALA A 280 -4.67 -5.48 -25.47
N ALA A 281 -3.84 -6.51 -25.26
CA ALA A 281 -2.43 -6.48 -25.60
C ALA A 281 -2.25 -6.14 -27.09
N GLY A 282 -1.90 -4.89 -27.38
CA GLY A 282 -1.34 -4.54 -28.67
C GLY A 282 -0.04 -5.32 -28.86
N ALA A 283 0.26 -5.75 -30.08
CA ALA A 283 1.54 -6.39 -30.39
C ALA A 283 2.69 -5.41 -30.08
N GLY A 284 3.20 -5.50 -28.86
CA GLY A 284 4.26 -4.67 -28.33
C GLY A 284 5.56 -4.83 -29.11
N LYS A 285 6.46 -3.86 -28.99
CA LYS A 285 7.77 -3.92 -29.63
C LYS A 285 8.62 -5.00 -28.96
N VAL A 286 8.77 -6.15 -29.62
CA VAL A 286 9.64 -7.24 -29.16
C VAL A 286 11.06 -7.02 -29.69
N THR A 287 12.04 -6.93 -28.78
CA THR A 287 13.45 -6.75 -29.18
C THR A 287 14.02 -8.02 -29.84
N LYS A 288 15.05 -7.86 -30.68
CA LYS A 288 15.77 -8.98 -31.31
C LYS A 288 16.37 -9.95 -30.27
N SER A 289 16.73 -9.44 -29.09
CA SER A 289 17.20 -10.25 -27.94
C SER A 289 16.08 -11.16 -27.43
N ALA A 290 14.90 -10.60 -27.14
CA ALA A 290 13.75 -11.37 -26.70
C ALA A 290 13.32 -12.43 -27.75
N GLN A 291 13.32 -12.08 -29.04
CA GLN A 291 13.00 -13.03 -30.12
C GLN A 291 14.00 -14.20 -30.19
N LYS A 292 15.28 -13.97 -29.88
CA LYS A 292 16.29 -15.04 -29.83
C LYS A 292 16.12 -15.91 -28.58
N ALA A 293 15.90 -15.30 -27.42
CA ALA A 293 15.67 -16.01 -26.18
C ALA A 293 14.39 -16.87 -26.21
N GLN A 294 13.34 -16.42 -26.90
CA GLN A 294 12.12 -17.20 -27.12
C GLN A 294 12.29 -18.37 -28.10
N LYS A 295 13.23 -18.28 -29.05
CA LYS A 295 13.52 -19.35 -30.02
C LYS A 295 14.55 -20.38 -29.54
N ALA A 296 15.26 -20.09 -28.45
CA ALA A 296 16.33 -20.93 -27.90
C ALA A 296 15.85 -21.93 -26.83
N LYS A 297 14.53 -21.98 -26.56
CA LYS A 297 13.84 -23.02 -25.78
C LYS A 297 12.97 -23.84 -26.71
#